data_AF-A0A6B3G9V4-F1
#
_entry.id   AF-A0A6B3G9V4-F1
#
_cell.length_a   1.000
_cell.length_b   1.000
_cell.length_c   1.000
_cell.angle_alpha   90.00
_cell.angle_beta   90.00
_cell.angle_gamma   90.00
#
_symmetry.space_group_name_H-M   'P 1'
#
loop_
_entity.id
_entity.type
_entity.pdbx_description
1 polymer ?
#
loop_
_entity_poly.entity_id
_entity_poly.type
_entity_poly.pdbx_seq_one_letter_code
_entity_poly.pdbx_strand_id
1 'polypeptide(L)'
;MSGNLPTGAAAPPRTAHEAEAGSGSGAAAPVRGGAVRRLLRNPLGAASACVLLLLVVAVLLAPLLAPQAPDVSSLGDAFAGPDAAHPLGMDSAGRDILSRILYGGRNTLGGALIALAV
;
A
#
# COMPACT_ATOMS: atom_id res chain seq x y z
N MET A 1 -40.58 35.80 48.65
CA MET A 1 -41.01 34.54 48.03
C MET A 1 -40.63 34.58 46.57
N SER A 2 -39.86 33.59 46.11
CA SER A 2 -39.59 33.11 44.73
C SER A 2 -39.51 34.12 43.57
N GLY A 3 -38.50 34.10 42.70
CA GLY A 3 -37.45 33.11 42.47
C GLY A 3 -36.81 33.31 41.09
N ASN A 4 -35.58 32.82 40.96
CA ASN A 4 -34.79 32.46 39.77
C ASN A 4 -34.46 33.49 38.68
N LEU A 5 -33.22 34.00 38.80
CA LEU A 5 -32.07 33.95 37.87
C LEU A 5 -32.29 33.74 36.35
N PRO A 6 -31.53 34.46 35.49
CA PRO A 6 -31.35 34.15 34.08
C PRO A 6 -30.38 32.97 33.89
N THR A 7 -30.88 31.82 33.42
CA THR A 7 -30.02 30.70 32.99
C THR A 7 -29.89 30.72 31.47
N GLY A 8 -29.07 31.65 30.97
CA GLY A 8 -28.49 31.57 29.62
C GLY A 8 -27.51 30.41 29.59
N ALA A 9 -28.01 29.22 29.29
CA ALA A 9 -27.21 28.02 29.16
C ALA A 9 -26.20 28.16 28.01
N ALA A 10 -24.92 28.20 28.40
CA ALA A 10 -23.78 27.58 27.73
C ALA A 10 -23.65 27.78 26.21
N ALA A 11 -22.91 28.82 25.81
CA ALA A 11 -22.08 28.73 24.62
C ALA A 11 -21.07 27.56 24.81
N PRO A 12 -20.97 26.58 23.90
CA PRO A 12 -19.98 25.53 24.04
C PRO A 12 -18.56 26.12 23.95
N PRO A 13 -17.60 25.60 24.74
CA PRO A 13 -16.22 26.05 24.69
C PRO A 13 -15.64 25.78 23.29
N ARG A 14 -15.16 26.83 22.63
CA ARG A 14 -14.20 26.73 21.53
C ARG A 14 -12.89 26.17 22.09
N THR A 15 -12.77 24.85 22.21
CA THR A 15 -11.49 24.21 22.56
C THR A 15 -11.45 22.80 21.99
N ALA A 16 -10.30 22.48 21.37
CA ALA A 16 -9.82 21.16 20.97
C ALA A 16 -10.08 20.67 19.52
N HIS A 17 -10.10 21.56 18.52
CA HIS A 17 -9.80 21.14 17.13
C HIS A 17 -8.69 21.95 16.44
N GLU A 18 -8.11 22.95 17.10
CA GLU A 18 -6.99 23.79 16.60
C GLU A 18 -5.59 23.22 16.95
N ALA A 19 -5.51 22.00 17.48
CA ALA A 19 -4.26 21.40 17.94
C ALA A 19 -3.89 20.10 17.20
N GLU A 20 -4.15 20.02 15.89
CA GLU A 20 -3.40 19.14 15.00
C GLU A 20 -2.47 20.02 14.16
N ALA A 21 -1.59 20.73 14.87
CA ALA A 21 -0.30 21.12 14.33
C ALA A 21 0.48 19.82 14.07
N GLY A 22 0.10 19.13 12.99
CA GLY A 22 0.87 18.11 12.35
C GLY A 22 2.16 18.76 11.88
N SER A 23 3.14 18.74 12.79
CA SER A 23 4.57 18.81 12.56
C SER A 23 4.92 18.46 11.12
N GLY A 24 4.91 19.48 10.25
CA GLY A 24 5.65 19.50 9.00
C GLY A 24 7.12 19.61 9.36
N SER A 25 7.65 18.57 10.02
CA SER A 25 9.07 18.36 10.21
C SER A 25 9.69 18.48 8.83
N GLY A 26 10.48 19.54 8.66
CA GLY A 26 10.92 20.03 7.37
C GLY A 26 11.35 18.89 6.47
N ALA A 27 10.76 18.87 5.27
CA ALA A 27 11.24 18.07 4.16
C ALA A 27 12.69 18.49 3.87
N ALA A 28 13.62 17.93 4.61
CA ALA A 28 15.04 18.04 4.36
C ALA A 28 15.26 17.49 2.96
N ALA A 29 15.63 18.37 2.04
CA ALA A 29 15.87 18.05 0.65
C ALA A 29 16.77 16.80 0.57
N PRO A 30 16.41 15.76 -0.21
CA PRO A 30 17.20 14.54 -0.24
C PRO A 30 18.60 14.88 -0.77
N VAL A 31 19.62 14.66 0.06
CA VAL A 31 21.03 14.83 -0.33
C VAL A 31 21.36 13.69 -1.30
N ARG A 32 21.22 13.98 -2.59
CA ARG A 32 21.24 13.02 -3.72
C ARG A 32 22.54 12.22 -3.90
N GLY A 33 23.63 12.56 -3.22
CA GLY A 33 24.96 11.98 -3.49
C GLY A 33 25.35 10.73 -2.70
N GLY A 34 24.62 10.36 -1.63
CA GLY A 34 25.11 9.32 -0.69
C GLY A 34 24.07 8.34 -0.16
N ALA A 35 22.78 8.52 -0.47
CA ALA A 35 21.70 7.71 0.09
C ALA A 35 21.83 6.23 -0.26
N VAL A 36 22.13 5.89 -1.53
CA VAL A 36 22.29 4.50 -2.00
C VAL A 36 23.47 3.82 -1.31
N ARG A 37 24.63 4.48 -1.23
CA ARG A 37 25.82 3.94 -0.56
C ARG A 37 25.62 3.76 0.94
N ARG A 38 24.83 4.64 1.57
CA ARG A 38 24.49 4.56 3.00
C ARG A 38 23.48 3.45 3.28
N LEU A 39 22.52 3.24 2.35
CA LEU A 39 21.55 2.15 2.40
C LEU A 39 22.25 0.78 2.29
N LEU A 40 23.16 0.63 1.32
CA LEU A 40 23.92 -0.61 1.10
C LEU A 40 24.91 -0.93 2.24
N ARG A 41 25.35 0.08 3.00
CA ARG A 41 26.24 -0.11 4.16
C ARG A 41 25.51 -0.46 5.44
N ASN A 42 24.19 -0.30 5.49
CA ASN A 42 23.38 -0.66 6.65
C ASN A 42 22.74 -2.03 6.40
N PRO A 43 22.97 -3.06 7.25
CA PRO A 43 22.41 -4.39 7.04
C PRO A 43 20.88 -4.38 6.94
N LEU A 44 20.20 -3.51 7.68
CA LEU A 44 18.74 -3.39 7.62
C LEU A 44 18.28 -2.73 6.30
N GLY A 45 19.07 -1.78 5.79
CA GLY A 45 18.84 -1.14 4.49
C GLY A 45 19.09 -2.08 3.31
N ALA A 46 20.12 -2.91 3.40
CA ALA A 46 20.40 -3.94 2.42
C ALA A 46 19.31 -5.02 2.42
N ALA A 47 18.82 -5.43 3.60
CA ALA A 47 17.72 -6.41 3.71
C ALA A 47 16.43 -5.89 3.06
N SER A 48 16.02 -4.65 3.35
CA SER A 48 14.82 -4.07 2.74
C SER A 48 14.97 -3.89 1.22
N ALA A 49 16.15 -3.45 0.76
CA ALA A 49 16.44 -3.35 -0.66
C ALA A 49 16.41 -4.72 -1.36
N CYS A 50 16.91 -5.76 -0.71
CA CYS A 50 16.87 -7.14 -1.21
C CYS A 50 15.43 -7.64 -1.36
N VAL A 51 14.59 -7.48 -0.32
CA VAL A 51 13.18 -7.88 -0.37
C VAL A 51 12.43 -7.11 -1.46
N LEU A 52 12.65 -5.80 -1.56
CA LEU A 52 12.03 -4.98 -2.61
C LEU A 52 12.47 -5.45 -4.01
N LEU A 53 13.77 -5.72 -4.19
CA LEU A 53 14.29 -6.22 -5.45
C LEU A 53 13.65 -7.57 -5.82
N LEU A 54 13.53 -8.50 -4.86
CA LEU A 54 12.86 -9.78 -5.07
C LEU A 54 11.40 -9.61 -5.49
N LEU A 55 10.66 -8.68 -4.85
CA LEU A 55 9.29 -8.35 -5.23
C LEU A 55 9.20 -7.81 -6.66
N VAL A 56 10.08 -6.87 -7.02
CA VAL A 56 10.13 -6.30 -8.38
C VAL A 56 10.42 -7.41 -9.39
N VAL A 57 11.39 -8.28 -9.11
CA VAL A 57 11.74 -9.41 -9.97
C VAL A 57 10.57 -10.38 -10.12
N ALA A 58 9.89 -10.74 -9.03
CA ALA A 58 8.72 -11.61 -9.07
C ALA A 58 7.60 -11.03 -9.94
N VAL A 59 7.34 -9.74 -9.81
CA VAL A 59 6.34 -8.99 -10.61
C VAL A 59 6.73 -8.93 -12.10
N LEU A 60 8.01 -8.71 -12.41
CA LEU A 60 8.48 -8.72 -13.81
C LEU A 60 8.40 -10.11 -14.44
N LEU A 61 8.66 -11.15 -13.64
CA LEU A 61 8.52 -12.55 -14.03
C LEU A 61 7.08 -13.07 -13.89
N ALA A 62 6.08 -12.20 -13.72
CA ALA A 62 4.67 -12.55 -13.70
C ALA A 62 4.25 -13.56 -14.79
N PRO A 63 4.60 -13.42 -16.09
CA PRO A 63 4.16 -14.37 -17.11
C PRO A 63 4.75 -15.78 -16.96
N LEU A 64 5.81 -15.95 -16.16
CA LEU A 64 6.45 -17.23 -15.91
C LEU A 64 6.06 -17.84 -14.54
N LEU A 65 5.72 -16.99 -13.57
CA LEU A 65 5.34 -17.40 -12.21
C LEU A 65 3.83 -17.53 -12.02
N ALA A 66 3.03 -16.80 -12.78
CA ALA A 66 1.58 -16.84 -12.67
C ALA A 66 1.06 -18.17 -13.22
N PRO A 67 0.27 -18.94 -12.45
CA PRO A 67 -0.32 -20.18 -12.94
C PRO A 67 -1.28 -19.97 -14.11
N GLN A 68 -1.99 -18.84 -14.13
CA GLN A 68 -3.04 -18.54 -15.12
C GLN A 68 -3.05 -17.05 -15.48
N ALA A 69 -3.77 -16.73 -16.56
CA ALA A 69 -4.01 -15.35 -16.95
C ALA A 69 -4.93 -14.66 -15.90
N PRO A 70 -4.62 -13.42 -15.48
CA PRO A 70 -5.27 -12.75 -14.34
C PRO A 70 -6.74 -12.39 -14.60
N ASP A 71 -7.17 -12.43 -15.85
CA ASP A 71 -8.50 -12.11 -16.35
C ASP A 71 -9.42 -13.34 -16.47
N VAL A 72 -8.86 -14.55 -16.36
CA VAL A 72 -9.65 -15.80 -16.38
C VAL A 72 -10.43 -15.91 -15.07
N SER A 73 -11.76 -15.99 -15.17
CA SER A 73 -12.67 -16.07 -14.03
C SER A 73 -13.55 -17.32 -14.14
N SER A 74 -13.61 -18.11 -13.06
CA SER A 74 -14.49 -19.28 -12.95
C SER A 74 -15.42 -19.14 -11.74
N LEU A 75 -16.67 -18.71 -11.94
CA LEU A 75 -17.61 -18.50 -10.83
C LEU A 75 -17.88 -19.78 -10.01
N GLY A 76 -17.71 -20.96 -10.61
CA GLY A 76 -17.85 -22.24 -9.90
C GLY A 76 -16.78 -22.47 -8.84
N ASP A 77 -15.62 -21.82 -9.00
CA ASP A 77 -14.46 -21.95 -8.12
C ASP A 77 -14.27 -20.72 -7.22
N ALA A 78 -15.30 -19.88 -7.10
CA ALA A 78 -15.27 -18.71 -6.22
C ALA A 78 -14.97 -19.12 -4.78
N PHE A 79 -14.03 -18.41 -4.14
CA PHE A 79 -13.52 -18.72 -2.80
C PHE A 79 -12.86 -20.11 -2.67
N ALA A 80 -12.43 -20.72 -3.77
CA ALA A 80 -11.61 -21.93 -3.69
C ALA A 80 -10.33 -21.64 -2.89
N GLY A 81 -9.99 -22.57 -1.99
CA GLY A 81 -8.81 -22.50 -1.15
C GLY A 81 -7.50 -22.68 -1.94
N PRO A 82 -6.35 -22.58 -1.25
CA PRO A 82 -5.05 -22.77 -1.89
C PRO A 82 -4.86 -24.22 -2.37
N ASP A 83 -4.34 -24.37 -3.58
CA ASP A 83 -4.00 -25.65 -4.22
C ASP A 83 -2.72 -25.52 -5.05
N ALA A 84 -2.16 -26.62 -5.54
CA ALA A 84 -0.97 -26.62 -6.38
C ALA A 84 -1.13 -25.78 -7.66
N ALA A 85 -2.36 -25.70 -8.21
CA ALA A 85 -2.67 -24.84 -9.35
C ALA A 85 -2.92 -23.37 -8.95
N HIS A 86 -3.37 -23.12 -7.72
CA HIS A 86 -3.72 -21.79 -7.21
C HIS A 86 -3.11 -21.60 -5.82
N PRO A 87 -1.81 -21.23 -5.72
CA PRO A 87 -1.08 -21.27 -4.45
C PRO A 87 -1.67 -20.37 -3.36
N LEU A 88 -2.37 -19.30 -3.76
CA LEU A 88 -3.07 -18.37 -2.87
C LEU A 88 -4.60 -18.53 -2.91
N GLY A 89 -5.11 -19.49 -3.68
CA GLY A 89 -6.54 -19.69 -3.91
C GLY A 89 -7.16 -18.66 -4.85
N MET A 90 -8.48 -18.62 -4.86
CA MET A 90 -9.27 -17.77 -5.75
C MET A 90 -10.06 -16.69 -5.01
N ASP A 91 -10.31 -15.57 -5.68
CA ASP A 91 -11.16 -14.48 -5.18
C ASP A 91 -12.67 -14.80 -5.32
N SER A 92 -13.51 -13.85 -4.92
CA SER A 92 -14.98 -13.97 -4.99
C SER A 92 -15.55 -14.09 -6.41
N ALA A 93 -14.75 -13.77 -7.43
CA ALA A 93 -15.11 -13.95 -8.82
C ALA A 93 -14.47 -15.20 -9.44
N GLY A 94 -13.76 -16.00 -8.63
CA GLY A 94 -13.08 -17.20 -9.10
C GLY A 94 -11.85 -16.90 -9.96
N ARG A 95 -11.12 -15.83 -9.65
CA ARG A 95 -9.81 -15.52 -10.27
C ARG A 95 -8.67 -15.90 -9.34
N ASP A 96 -7.56 -16.38 -9.90
CA ASP A 96 -6.35 -16.70 -9.15
C ASP A 96 -5.74 -15.45 -8.49
N ILE A 97 -5.62 -15.48 -7.16
CA ILE A 97 -5.15 -14.34 -6.36
C ILE A 97 -3.68 -14.03 -6.65
N LEU A 98 -2.84 -15.06 -6.78
CA LEU A 98 -1.41 -14.89 -7.04
C LEU A 98 -1.16 -14.18 -8.37
N SER A 99 -1.82 -14.64 -9.43
CA SER A 99 -1.75 -14.06 -10.76
C SER A 99 -2.20 -12.60 -10.73
N ARG A 100 -3.28 -12.27 -10.02
CA ARG A 100 -3.74 -10.88 -9.87
C ARG A 100 -2.74 -9.99 -9.13
N ILE A 101 -2.06 -10.50 -8.11
CA ILE A 101 -1.03 -9.73 -7.39
C ILE A 101 0.16 -9.46 -8.31
N LEU A 102 0.65 -10.47 -9.02
CA LEU A 102 1.81 -10.34 -9.91
C LEU A 102 1.53 -9.38 -11.08
N TYR A 103 0.42 -9.58 -11.80
CA TYR A 103 0.05 -8.71 -12.92
C TYR A 103 -0.38 -7.31 -12.46
N GLY A 104 -1.09 -7.19 -11.33
CA GLY A 104 -1.45 -5.89 -10.74
C GLY A 104 -0.21 -5.10 -10.30
N GLY A 105 0.80 -5.78 -9.77
CA GLY A 105 2.11 -5.21 -9.49
C GLY A 105 2.77 -4.65 -10.75
N ARG A 106 2.73 -5.39 -11.86
CA ARG A 106 3.35 -4.97 -13.12
C ARG A 106 2.71 -3.70 -13.68
N ASN A 107 1.38 -3.60 -13.59
CA ASN A 107 0.65 -2.38 -13.95
C ASN A 107 1.01 -1.20 -13.03
N THR A 108 1.12 -1.44 -11.71
CA THR A 108 1.53 -0.41 -10.75
C THR A 108 2.93 0.12 -11.04
N LEU A 109 3.90 -0.79 -11.27
CA LEU A 109 5.27 -0.41 -11.63
C LEU A 109 5.31 0.36 -12.94
N GLY A 110 4.59 -0.12 -13.97
CA GLY A 110 4.49 0.57 -15.26
C GLY A 110 3.90 1.98 -15.12
N GLY A 111 2.82 2.12 -14.37
CA GLY A 111 2.19 3.41 -14.10
C GLY A 111 3.12 4.38 -13.35
N ALA A 112 3.82 3.89 -12.32
CA ALA A 112 4.79 4.70 -11.59
C ALA A 112 5.95 5.19 -12.47
N LEU A 113 6.45 4.34 -13.39
CA LEU A 113 7.49 4.73 -14.33
C LEU A 113 7.02 5.79 -15.32
N ILE A 114 5.80 5.66 -15.84
CA ILE A 114 5.21 6.67 -16.73
C ILE A 114 5.06 8.00 -15.98
N ALA A 115 4.53 7.97 -14.76
CA ALA A 115 4.35 9.16 -13.93
C ALA A 115 5.68 9.85 -13.58
N LEU A 116 6.78 9.10 -13.44
CA LEU A 116 8.11 9.65 -13.22
C LEU A 116 8.73 10.26 -14.49
N ALA A 117 8.31 9.78 -15.66
CA ALA A 117 8.87 10.19 -16.95
C ALA A 117 8.27 11.50 -17.51
N VAL A 118 7.05 11.85 -17.09
CA VAL A 118 6.32 13.06 -17.51
C VAL A 118 6.56 14.20 -16.53
#